data_AF-Q21SS2-F1
#
_entry.id   AF-Q21SS2-F1
#
_cell.length_a   1.000
_cell.length_b   1.000
_cell.length_c   1.000
_cell.angle_alpha   90.00
_cell.angle_beta   90.00
_cell.angle_gamma   90.00
#
_symmetry.space_group_name_H-M   'P 1'
#
loop_
_entity.id
_entity.type
_entity.pdbx_description
1 polymer ?
#
loop_
_entity_poly.entity_id
_entity_poly.type
_entity_poly.pdbx_seq_one_letter_code
_entity_poly.pdbx_strand_id
1 'polypeptide(L)'
;MKFLAVVLSSSILVACGGGGSGGPASSTAGPSTDGSSTTGSSTTGSSTTGSSTTGSSTSGSSTSGSSTSGSSPPAVSPASPELAKYEGAWQENCVDHLRFTKTFIATGSSTFSVATKEEYFDNADCTGAVVATGSYGVPDENVQYAPALAASVTLPTGENITADVNPATSVYAVATFSITGSGVKSTELIGTTLYARIEYTGGYVTPPHPALNGQTTQGALLLRNDELLALVPIVGFTNSFKVLHRYAR
;
A
#
# COMPACT_ATOMS: atom_id res chain seq x y z
N MET A 1 7.56 29.42 -6.07
CA MET A 1 6.72 28.26 -5.70
C MET A 1 7.63 27.05 -5.77
N LYS A 2 7.97 26.44 -4.63
CA LYS A 2 8.84 25.26 -4.59
C LYS A 2 8.01 24.07 -5.09
N PHE A 3 8.24 23.66 -6.34
CA PHE A 3 7.73 22.39 -6.84
C PHE A 3 8.57 21.28 -6.22
N LEU A 4 8.14 20.85 -5.03
CA LEU A 4 8.66 19.66 -4.40
C LEU A 4 8.16 18.50 -5.26
N ALA A 5 9.06 17.93 -6.07
CA ALA A 5 8.84 16.65 -6.70
C ALA A 5 8.29 15.72 -5.63
N VAL A 6 7.13 15.14 -5.90
CA VAL A 6 6.54 14.07 -5.10
C VAL A 6 7.68 13.12 -4.73
N VAL A 7 8.03 13.08 -3.45
CA VAL A 7 9.02 12.16 -2.91
C VAL A 7 8.33 10.81 -2.76
N LEU A 8 7.91 10.24 -3.89
CA LEU A 8 7.50 8.84 -4.01
C LEU A 8 8.16 8.33 -5.29
N SER A 9 9.16 7.46 -5.11
CA SER A 9 9.86 6.68 -6.13
C SER A 9 10.63 7.41 -7.24
N SER A 10 11.34 8.49 -6.93
CA SER A 10 12.54 8.84 -7.70
C SER A 10 13.77 8.17 -7.09
N SER A 11 13.98 6.86 -7.30
CA SER A 11 15.30 6.17 -7.32
C SER A 11 15.18 4.64 -7.33
N ILE A 12 14.80 4.01 -8.45
CA ILE A 12 15.40 2.73 -8.84
C ILE A 12 15.64 2.75 -10.36
N LEU A 13 16.67 3.50 -10.75
CA LEU A 13 17.48 3.17 -11.93
C LEU A 13 18.85 2.81 -11.37
N VAL A 14 18.96 1.65 -10.73
CA VAL A 14 20.28 1.07 -10.44
C VAL A 14 20.61 0.13 -11.60
N ALA A 15 21.30 0.70 -12.57
CA ALA A 15 22.19 -0.05 -13.44
C ALA A 15 23.44 -0.43 -12.63
N CYS A 16 23.66 -1.72 -12.43
CA CYS A 16 24.97 -2.37 -12.27
C CYS A 16 24.70 -3.89 -12.39
N GLY A 17 25.11 -4.61 -13.43
CA GLY A 17 26.39 -4.52 -14.13
C GLY A 17 27.44 -5.30 -13.35
N GLY A 18 27.42 -6.63 -13.45
CA GLY A 18 28.38 -7.50 -12.77
C GLY A 18 28.33 -8.93 -13.29
N GLY A 19 28.96 -9.16 -14.44
CA GLY A 19 29.13 -10.49 -15.02
C GLY A 19 30.09 -11.37 -14.21
N GLY A 20 29.79 -12.67 -14.14
CA GLY A 20 30.64 -13.71 -13.62
C GLY A 20 30.36 -15.01 -14.36
N SER A 21 31.17 -15.29 -15.37
CA SER A 21 31.12 -16.39 -16.31
C SER A 21 31.69 -17.71 -15.76
N GLY A 22 30.92 -18.80 -15.87
CA GLY A 22 31.36 -20.11 -16.40
C GLY A 22 32.20 -21.07 -15.54
N GLY A 23 31.65 -22.27 -15.29
CA GLY A 23 32.41 -23.53 -15.27
C GLY A 23 32.22 -24.47 -14.05
N PRO A 24 32.31 -25.81 -14.20
CA PRO A 24 31.24 -26.71 -13.77
C PRO A 24 31.57 -27.74 -12.67
N ALA A 25 30.50 -28.42 -12.23
CA ALA A 25 30.42 -29.77 -11.66
C ALA A 25 30.88 -30.04 -10.21
N SER A 26 29.95 -30.54 -9.39
CA SER A 26 30.10 -31.85 -8.73
C SER A 26 28.79 -32.25 -8.03
N SER A 27 28.21 -33.33 -8.54
CA SER A 27 27.13 -34.11 -7.95
C SER A 27 27.51 -34.72 -6.59
N THR A 28 26.60 -34.73 -5.62
CA THR A 28 26.52 -35.82 -4.63
C THR A 28 25.08 -35.98 -4.17
N ALA A 29 24.56 -37.20 -4.35
CA ALA A 29 23.22 -37.63 -3.95
C ALA A 29 23.28 -38.49 -2.68
N GLY A 30 22.30 -38.29 -1.80
CA GLY A 30 21.76 -39.26 -0.81
C GLY A 30 22.51 -39.41 0.53
N PRO A 31 21.84 -39.92 1.59
CA PRO A 31 20.57 -40.66 1.57
C PRO A 31 19.45 -40.14 2.51
N SER A 32 18.28 -40.73 2.30
CA SER A 32 17.01 -40.63 3.01
C SER A 32 17.06 -41.16 4.45
N THR A 33 16.19 -40.64 5.33
CA THR A 33 15.73 -41.37 6.55
C THR A 33 14.32 -40.90 6.95
N ASP A 34 13.45 -41.86 7.26
CA ASP A 34 12.02 -41.76 7.55
C ASP A 34 11.67 -41.36 9.01
N GLY A 35 10.41 -40.91 9.18
CA GLY A 35 9.63 -40.91 10.44
C GLY A 35 9.51 -39.53 11.12
N SER A 36 8.36 -39.02 11.59
CA SER A 36 7.08 -39.62 11.95
C SER A 36 5.97 -38.56 11.89
N SER A 37 4.77 -38.99 11.53
CA SER A 37 3.52 -38.24 11.43
C SER A 37 2.83 -38.02 12.78
N THR A 38 2.32 -36.81 13.01
CA THR A 38 1.29 -36.54 14.04
C THR A 38 0.13 -35.76 13.44
N THR A 39 -1.03 -36.41 13.39
CA THR A 39 -2.32 -35.88 12.92
C THR A 39 -2.99 -35.06 14.02
N GLY A 40 -3.44 -33.83 13.70
CA GLY A 40 -4.28 -33.01 14.57
C GLY A 40 -5.60 -32.67 13.86
N SER A 41 -6.69 -33.21 14.40
CA SER A 41 -8.03 -33.25 13.82
C SER A 41 -8.70 -31.88 13.68
N SER A 42 -9.38 -31.69 12.54
CA SER A 42 -10.38 -30.64 12.32
C SER A 42 -11.69 -31.02 13.00
N THR A 43 -12.27 -30.10 13.79
CA THR A 43 -13.63 -30.28 14.33
C THR A 43 -14.59 -29.35 13.60
N THR A 44 -15.38 -29.94 12.70
CA THR A 44 -16.55 -29.34 12.06
C THR A 44 -17.67 -29.22 13.09
N GLY A 45 -18.11 -27.99 13.39
CA GLY A 45 -19.30 -27.74 14.21
C GLY A 45 -20.57 -27.86 13.36
N SER A 46 -21.28 -28.97 13.51
CA SER A 46 -22.58 -29.23 12.90
C SER A 46 -23.64 -28.26 13.42
N SER A 47 -24.39 -27.65 12.50
CA SER A 47 -25.68 -27.00 12.80
C SER A 47 -26.70 -28.08 13.17
N THR A 48 -27.39 -27.91 14.29
CA THR A 48 -28.59 -28.71 14.60
C THR A 48 -29.67 -27.78 15.13
N THR A 49 -30.70 -27.61 14.32
CA THR A 49 -31.98 -27.00 14.66
C THR A 49 -32.67 -27.88 15.72
N GLY A 50 -32.78 -27.37 16.94
CA GLY A 50 -33.46 -28.03 18.05
C GLY A 50 -34.80 -27.37 18.35
N SER A 51 -35.86 -28.18 18.25
CA SER A 51 -37.26 -27.83 18.39
C SER A 51 -37.65 -27.19 19.73
N SER A 52 -38.66 -26.31 19.65
CA SER A 52 -39.41 -25.71 20.74
C SER A 52 -39.92 -26.77 21.73
N THR A 53 -39.57 -26.62 23.00
CA THR A 53 -40.29 -27.27 24.11
C THR A 53 -40.46 -26.26 25.24
N THR A 54 -41.71 -25.86 25.48
CA THR A 54 -42.14 -25.07 26.64
C THR A 54 -41.91 -25.86 27.93
N GLY A 55 -41.14 -25.29 28.86
CA GLY A 55 -40.90 -25.83 30.20
C GLY A 55 -40.67 -24.70 31.20
N SER A 56 -41.39 -24.77 32.31
CA SER A 56 -41.71 -23.73 33.28
C SER A 56 -40.53 -23.06 34.02
N SER A 57 -40.80 -21.84 34.46
CA SER A 57 -39.99 -20.86 35.18
C SER A 57 -39.22 -21.41 36.39
N THR A 58 -37.96 -20.97 36.55
CA THR A 58 -37.31 -20.84 37.86
C THR A 58 -36.51 -19.55 37.87
N SER A 59 -36.89 -18.62 38.76
CA SER A 59 -36.24 -17.32 38.94
C SER A 59 -34.82 -17.50 39.49
N GLY A 60 -33.82 -17.04 38.73
CA GLY A 60 -32.42 -16.92 39.18
C GLY A 60 -31.95 -15.49 38.96
N SER A 61 -31.42 -14.88 40.03
CA SER A 61 -31.13 -13.46 40.18
C SER A 61 -30.22 -12.85 39.11
N SER A 62 -30.62 -11.68 38.59
CA SER A 62 -29.85 -10.83 37.69
C SER A 62 -28.58 -10.33 38.37
N THR A 63 -27.40 -10.66 37.83
CA THR A 63 -26.17 -9.94 38.14
C THR A 63 -26.01 -8.84 37.08
N SER A 64 -26.23 -7.59 37.46
CA SER A 64 -26.02 -6.44 36.58
C SER A 64 -24.53 -6.27 36.28
N GLY A 65 -24.09 -6.78 35.13
CA GLY A 65 -22.79 -6.40 34.56
C GLY A 65 -22.89 -5.00 33.98
N SER A 66 -22.10 -4.07 34.51
CA SER A 66 -21.93 -2.74 33.92
C SER A 66 -21.38 -2.84 32.50
N SER A 67 -22.21 -2.58 31.51
CA SER A 67 -21.77 -2.36 30.14
C SER A 67 -20.92 -1.11 30.09
N THR A 68 -19.61 -1.28 29.94
CA THR A 68 -18.69 -0.21 29.57
C THR A 68 -19.11 0.27 28.19
N SER A 69 -19.58 1.51 28.09
CA SER A 69 -19.84 2.16 26.80
C SER A 69 -18.52 2.24 26.04
N GLY A 70 -18.27 1.27 25.17
CA GLY A 70 -17.25 1.38 24.14
C GLY A 70 -17.66 2.53 23.22
N SER A 71 -16.93 3.64 23.30
CA SER A 71 -17.05 4.73 22.34
C SER A 71 -16.80 4.17 20.95
N SER A 72 -17.87 3.99 20.17
CA SER A 72 -17.75 3.74 18.73
C SER A 72 -16.91 4.88 18.12
N PRO A 73 -15.99 4.58 17.19
CA PRO A 73 -15.32 5.62 16.42
C PRO A 73 -16.36 6.51 15.73
N PRO A 74 -16.10 7.82 15.57
CA PRO A 74 -17.06 8.71 14.93
C PRO A 74 -17.43 8.17 13.56
N ALA A 75 -18.73 8.18 13.25
CA ALA A 75 -19.24 7.79 11.96
C ALA A 75 -18.51 8.60 10.87
N VAL A 76 -17.72 7.91 10.06
CA VAL A 76 -17.08 8.49 8.87
C VAL A 76 -18.21 8.96 7.97
N SER A 77 -18.29 10.27 7.70
CA SER A 77 -19.24 10.77 6.70
C SER A 77 -18.99 10.03 5.39
N PRO A 78 -20.01 9.49 4.72
CA PRO A 78 -19.81 8.82 3.45
C PRO A 78 -19.15 9.80 2.47
N ALA A 79 -18.18 9.32 1.71
CA ALA A 79 -17.61 10.11 0.62
C ALA A 79 -18.73 10.64 -0.27
N SER A 80 -18.49 11.79 -0.91
CA SER A 80 -19.35 12.17 -2.02
C SER A 80 -19.35 11.05 -3.08
N PRO A 81 -20.46 10.82 -3.80
CA PRO A 81 -20.53 9.81 -4.84
C PRO A 81 -19.42 9.93 -5.91
N GLU A 82 -18.93 11.14 -6.13
CA GLU A 82 -17.82 11.43 -7.03
C GLU A 82 -16.48 10.84 -6.56
N LEU A 83 -16.31 10.71 -5.25
CA LEU A 83 -15.08 10.28 -4.60
C LEU A 83 -15.04 8.79 -4.28
N ALA A 84 -16.20 8.16 -4.12
CA ALA A 84 -16.31 6.71 -3.88
C ALA A 84 -15.53 5.87 -4.93
N LYS A 85 -15.35 6.40 -6.16
CA LYS A 85 -14.58 5.73 -7.24
C LYS A 85 -13.08 5.57 -6.92
N TYR A 86 -12.52 6.42 -6.05
CA TYR A 86 -11.11 6.37 -5.65
C TYR A 86 -10.86 5.55 -4.39
N GLU A 87 -11.89 5.25 -3.60
CA GLU A 87 -11.73 4.47 -2.37
C GLU A 87 -11.23 3.05 -2.65
N GLY A 88 -10.32 2.59 -1.79
CA GLY A 88 -9.79 1.24 -1.80
C GLY A 88 -8.27 1.19 -1.88
N ALA A 89 -7.76 -0.03 -1.98
CA ALA A 89 -6.35 -0.31 -2.19
C ALA A 89 -6.03 -0.35 -3.69
N TRP A 90 -4.94 0.30 -4.05
CA TRP A 90 -4.46 0.46 -5.41
C TRP A 90 -2.99 0.09 -5.46
N GLN A 91 -2.63 -0.82 -6.35
CA GLN A 91 -1.30 -1.38 -6.47
C GLN A 91 -0.60 -0.82 -7.70
N GLU A 92 0.64 -0.39 -7.56
CA GLU A 92 1.50 -0.23 -8.74
C GLU A 92 1.88 -1.60 -9.30
N ASN A 93 2.26 -1.62 -10.57
CA ASN A 93 2.88 -2.80 -11.15
C ASN A 93 4.12 -3.19 -10.32
N CYS A 94 4.35 -4.49 -10.25
CA CYS A 94 5.59 -5.00 -9.68
C CYS A 94 6.79 -4.44 -10.45
N VAL A 95 7.78 -3.93 -9.72
CA VAL A 95 9.08 -3.54 -10.26
C VAL A 95 10.14 -4.31 -9.49
N ASP A 96 10.80 -5.25 -10.17
CA ASP A 96 11.71 -6.22 -9.56
C ASP A 96 11.06 -6.88 -8.33
N HIS A 97 11.65 -6.73 -7.16
CA HIS A 97 11.15 -7.36 -5.94
C HIS A 97 10.05 -6.55 -5.24
N LEU A 98 9.66 -5.37 -5.75
CA LEU A 98 8.88 -4.38 -5.01
C LEU A 98 7.49 -4.18 -5.59
N ARG A 99 6.48 -4.27 -4.72
CA ARG A 99 5.11 -3.81 -4.98
C ARG A 99 4.75 -2.67 -4.04
N PHE A 100 4.26 -1.58 -4.62
CA PHE A 100 3.68 -0.46 -3.88
C PHE A 100 2.17 -0.60 -3.83
N THR A 101 1.58 -0.40 -2.65
CA THR A 101 0.14 -0.28 -2.47
C THR A 101 -0.18 1.06 -1.83
N LYS A 102 -1.11 1.81 -2.43
CA LYS A 102 -1.75 2.99 -1.82
C LYS A 102 -3.18 2.67 -1.45
N THR A 103 -3.55 2.95 -0.21
CA THR A 103 -4.92 2.78 0.28
C THR A 103 -5.55 4.14 0.50
N PHE A 104 -6.65 4.41 -0.20
CA PHE A 104 -7.42 5.65 -0.12
C PHE A 104 -8.65 5.41 0.76
N ILE A 105 -8.77 6.17 1.83
CA ILE A 105 -9.90 6.12 2.77
C ILE A 105 -10.54 7.49 2.81
N ALA A 106 -11.82 7.59 2.51
CA ALA A 106 -12.53 8.85 2.62
C ALA A 106 -12.61 9.29 4.09
N THR A 107 -12.35 10.56 4.32
CA THR A 107 -12.42 11.19 5.66
C THR A 107 -13.48 12.28 5.72
N GLY A 108 -14.08 12.62 4.58
CA GLY A 108 -15.11 13.64 4.45
C GLY A 108 -15.66 13.69 3.02
N SER A 109 -16.50 14.69 2.74
CA SER A 109 -17.17 14.82 1.43
C SER A 109 -16.23 15.15 0.28
N SER A 110 -15.04 15.70 0.58
CA SER A 110 -14.03 16.12 -0.39
C SER A 110 -12.59 15.76 0.02
N THR A 111 -12.43 14.91 1.04
CA THR A 111 -11.14 14.60 1.65
C THR A 111 -10.90 13.11 1.79
N PHE A 112 -9.64 12.70 1.63
CA PHE A 112 -9.17 11.34 1.92
C PHE A 112 -7.93 11.38 2.78
N SER A 113 -7.71 10.29 3.50
CA SER A 113 -6.38 9.88 3.91
C SER A 113 -5.84 8.83 2.95
N VAL A 114 -4.55 8.91 2.67
CA VAL A 114 -3.81 7.95 1.86
C VAL A 114 -2.76 7.31 2.76
N ALA A 115 -2.57 6.00 2.63
CA ALA A 115 -1.50 5.27 3.29
C ALA A 115 -0.72 4.45 2.28
N THR A 116 0.61 4.55 2.30
CA THR A 116 1.50 3.74 1.47
C THR A 116 2.00 2.51 2.24
N LYS A 117 2.00 1.37 1.55
CA LYS A 117 2.63 0.13 1.97
C LYS A 117 3.58 -0.34 0.87
N GLU A 118 4.81 -0.68 1.26
CA GLU A 118 5.80 -1.33 0.42
C GLU A 118 5.91 -2.79 0.80
N GLU A 119 5.93 -3.67 -0.20
CA GLU A 119 6.16 -5.10 -0.02
C GLU A 119 7.31 -5.55 -0.93
N TYR A 120 8.34 -6.10 -0.31
CA TYR A 120 9.48 -6.70 -0.98
C TYR A 120 9.32 -8.21 -0.97
N PHE A 121 9.36 -8.81 -2.14
CA PHE A 121 9.17 -10.23 -2.38
C PHE A 121 10.50 -10.93 -2.65
N ASP A 122 10.52 -12.23 -2.37
CA ASP A 122 11.72 -13.03 -2.60
C ASP A 122 12.07 -13.15 -4.10
N ASN A 123 11.07 -13.12 -4.98
CA ASN A 123 11.24 -13.17 -6.43
C ASN A 123 10.96 -11.81 -7.11
N ALA A 124 11.65 -11.55 -8.24
CA ALA A 124 11.62 -10.29 -8.99
C ALA A 124 10.35 -10.03 -9.81
N ASP A 125 9.33 -10.88 -9.70
CA ASP A 125 8.00 -10.69 -10.28
C ASP A 125 6.95 -10.46 -9.18
N CYS A 126 7.41 -10.12 -7.97
CA CYS A 126 6.60 -9.98 -6.78
C CYS A 126 5.82 -11.25 -6.44
N THR A 127 6.46 -12.41 -6.63
CA THR A 127 5.96 -13.72 -6.19
C THR A 127 6.83 -14.29 -5.06
N GLY A 128 6.41 -15.42 -4.50
CA GLY A 128 7.09 -16.02 -3.35
C GLY A 128 6.75 -15.31 -2.04
N ALA A 129 7.61 -15.47 -1.04
CA ALA A 129 7.39 -14.90 0.28
C ALA A 129 7.66 -13.38 0.29
N VAL A 130 6.87 -12.63 1.05
CA VAL A 130 7.21 -11.24 1.39
C VAL A 130 8.33 -11.28 2.43
N VAL A 131 9.50 -10.75 2.05
CA VAL A 131 10.71 -10.73 2.88
C VAL A 131 10.87 -9.41 3.64
N ALA A 132 10.24 -8.33 3.18
CA ALA A 132 10.17 -7.07 3.93
C ALA A 132 8.88 -6.31 3.64
N THR A 133 8.39 -5.59 4.65
CA THR A 133 7.24 -4.70 4.54
C THR A 133 7.58 -3.34 5.14
N GLY A 134 7.31 -2.28 4.39
CA GLY A 134 7.59 -0.90 4.75
C GLY A 134 6.34 -0.02 4.81
N SER A 135 6.29 0.92 5.74
CA SER A 135 5.25 1.97 5.81
C SER A 135 5.68 3.11 6.74
N TYR A 136 4.94 4.22 6.69
CA TYR A 136 5.04 5.31 7.65
C TYR A 136 4.28 5.07 8.97
N GLY A 137 3.55 3.95 9.10
CA GLY A 137 2.77 3.61 10.30
C GLY A 137 1.53 4.47 10.56
N VAL A 138 1.33 5.51 9.75
CA VAL A 138 0.18 6.41 9.73
C VAL A 138 -0.22 6.63 8.26
N PRO A 139 -1.45 7.12 7.99
CA PRO A 139 -1.72 7.69 6.69
C PRO A 139 -0.70 8.79 6.38
N ASP A 140 0.02 8.62 5.28
CA ASP A 140 1.13 9.49 4.90
C ASP A 140 0.67 10.77 4.22
N GLU A 141 -0.57 10.79 3.71
CA GLU A 141 -1.13 11.97 3.04
C GLU A 141 -2.57 12.25 3.46
N ASN A 142 -2.88 13.52 3.68
CA ASN A 142 -4.24 14.04 3.70
C ASN A 142 -4.48 14.79 2.40
N VAL A 143 -5.47 14.36 1.63
CA VAL A 143 -5.74 14.91 0.31
C VAL A 143 -7.09 15.59 0.28
N GLN A 144 -7.11 16.85 -0.16
CA GLN A 144 -8.28 17.66 -0.43
C GLN A 144 -8.49 17.74 -1.95
N TYR A 145 -9.63 17.28 -2.43
CA TYR A 145 -9.97 17.30 -3.86
C TYR A 145 -10.86 18.48 -4.20
N ALA A 146 -10.73 18.95 -5.43
CA ALA A 146 -11.60 19.91 -6.07
C ALA A 146 -12.56 19.20 -7.05
N PRO A 147 -13.69 19.85 -7.40
CA PRO A 147 -14.59 19.35 -8.43
C PRO A 147 -13.85 19.02 -9.73
N ALA A 148 -14.34 18.03 -10.46
CA ALA A 148 -13.76 17.64 -11.74
C ALA A 148 -13.67 18.83 -12.72
N LEU A 149 -12.59 18.88 -13.50
CA LEU A 149 -12.40 19.82 -14.59
C LEU A 149 -11.77 19.15 -15.81
N ALA A 150 -12.11 19.66 -16.99
CA ALA A 150 -11.49 19.22 -18.23
C ALA A 150 -10.02 19.68 -18.31
N ALA A 151 -9.12 18.72 -18.51
CA ALA A 151 -7.68 18.95 -18.56
C ALA A 151 -7.02 18.19 -19.73
N SER A 152 -5.87 18.71 -20.18
CA SER A 152 -4.96 17.98 -21.05
C SER A 152 -4.05 17.09 -20.19
N VAL A 153 -4.02 15.78 -20.48
CA VAL A 153 -3.21 14.81 -19.74
C VAL A 153 -2.23 14.15 -20.68
N THR A 154 -0.93 14.33 -20.42
CA THR A 154 0.15 13.60 -21.11
C THR A 154 0.30 12.22 -20.48
N LEU A 155 0.00 11.18 -21.26
CA LEU A 155 0.17 9.78 -20.88
C LEU A 155 1.65 9.38 -20.90
N PRO A 156 2.04 8.26 -20.26
CA PRO A 156 3.42 7.77 -20.31
C PRO A 156 3.94 7.46 -21.72
N THR A 157 3.03 7.21 -22.67
CA THR A 157 3.34 7.03 -24.10
C THR A 157 3.72 8.34 -24.80
N GLY A 158 3.54 9.50 -24.15
CA GLY A 158 3.73 10.84 -24.72
C GLY A 158 2.48 11.39 -25.42
N GLU A 159 1.43 10.59 -25.58
CA GLU A 159 0.14 11.02 -26.13
C GLU A 159 -0.56 11.99 -25.17
N ASN A 160 -1.17 13.04 -25.72
CA ASN A 160 -2.04 13.94 -24.96
C ASN A 160 -3.51 13.57 -25.18
N ILE A 161 -4.23 13.41 -24.08
CA ILE A 161 -5.69 13.20 -24.08
C ILE A 161 -6.39 14.35 -23.37
N THR A 162 -7.66 14.58 -23.71
CA THR A 162 -8.56 15.43 -22.91
C THR A 162 -9.36 14.53 -21.99
N ALA A 163 -9.34 14.80 -20.69
CA ALA A 163 -10.11 14.06 -19.69
C ALA A 163 -10.57 14.97 -18.56
N ASP A 164 -11.69 14.63 -17.93
CA ASP A 164 -12.09 15.25 -16.67
C ASP A 164 -11.24 14.65 -15.53
N VAL A 165 -10.42 15.50 -14.92
CA VAL A 165 -9.55 15.15 -13.80
C VAL A 165 -10.09 15.78 -12.53
N ASN A 166 -9.80 15.18 -11.38
CA ASN A 166 -10.10 15.75 -10.06
C ASN A 166 -8.82 16.36 -9.49
N PRO A 167 -8.63 17.70 -9.54
CA PRO A 167 -7.47 18.34 -8.94
C PRO A 167 -7.41 18.07 -7.45
N ALA A 168 -6.20 17.99 -6.92
CA ALA A 168 -5.94 17.57 -5.56
C ALA A 168 -4.82 18.41 -4.93
N THR A 169 -5.01 18.80 -3.68
CA THR A 169 -3.95 19.30 -2.80
C THR A 169 -3.67 18.24 -1.75
N SER A 170 -2.44 17.74 -1.70
CA SER A 170 -2.00 16.75 -0.71
C SER A 170 -1.14 17.44 0.35
N VAL A 171 -1.35 17.10 1.61
CA VAL A 171 -0.52 17.50 2.74
C VAL A 171 0.05 16.23 3.36
N TYR A 172 1.37 16.11 3.33
CA TYR A 172 2.04 14.96 3.92
C TYR A 172 1.99 14.98 5.44
N ALA A 173 2.00 13.81 6.06
CA ALA A 173 2.20 13.66 7.48
C ALA A 173 3.59 14.17 7.90
N VAL A 174 3.83 14.24 9.21
CA VAL A 174 5.18 14.31 9.79
C VAL A 174 5.45 12.93 10.38
N ALA A 175 6.19 12.11 9.65
CA ALA A 175 6.38 10.70 9.99
C ALA A 175 7.70 10.16 9.43
N THR A 176 8.30 9.21 10.16
CA THR A 176 9.47 8.46 9.71
C THR A 176 9.05 7.15 9.08
N PHE A 177 9.75 6.71 8.03
CA PHE A 177 9.50 5.41 7.44
C PHE A 177 10.01 4.30 8.35
N SER A 178 9.32 3.16 8.34
CA SER A 178 9.71 1.95 9.05
C SER A 178 9.64 0.77 8.09
N ILE A 179 10.59 -0.16 8.20
CA ILE A 179 10.61 -1.38 7.40
C ILE A 179 11.08 -2.55 8.24
N THR A 180 10.39 -3.68 8.09
CA THR A 180 10.61 -4.89 8.91
C THR A 180 10.41 -6.15 8.07
N GLY A 181 11.03 -7.25 8.47
CA GLY A 181 10.86 -8.55 7.79
C GLY A 181 12.14 -9.40 7.84
N SER A 182 12.04 -10.65 7.38
CA SER A 182 13.14 -11.62 7.39
C SER A 182 14.31 -11.23 6.46
N GLY A 183 14.02 -10.47 5.41
CA GLY A 183 15.00 -9.94 4.46
C GLY A 183 15.73 -8.70 4.95
N VAL A 184 15.20 -7.97 5.94
CA VAL A 184 15.85 -6.75 6.46
C VAL A 184 17.07 -7.15 7.30
N LYS A 185 18.28 -6.87 6.81
CA LYS A 185 19.54 -7.23 7.49
C LYS A 185 20.16 -6.09 8.27
N SER A 186 19.97 -4.87 7.81
CA SER A 186 20.43 -3.67 8.51
C SER A 186 19.57 -2.48 8.13
N THR A 187 19.44 -1.55 9.06
CA THR A 187 18.85 -0.23 8.83
C THR A 187 19.84 0.83 9.29
N GLU A 188 19.94 1.90 8.50
CA GLU A 188 20.79 3.04 8.77
C GLU A 188 19.98 4.31 8.55
N LEU A 189 20.10 5.28 9.44
CA LEU A 189 19.47 6.59 9.29
C LEU A 189 20.55 7.62 8.95
N ILE A 190 20.51 8.16 7.73
CA ILE A 190 21.40 9.25 7.31
C ILE A 190 20.56 10.52 7.23
N GLY A 191 20.78 11.44 8.19
CA GLY A 191 19.91 12.58 8.39
C GLY A 191 18.50 12.13 8.80
N THR A 192 17.50 12.41 7.97
CA THR A 192 16.10 11.95 8.16
C THR A 192 15.69 10.87 7.15
N THR A 193 16.64 10.29 6.42
CA THR A 193 16.39 9.27 5.40
C THR A 193 16.81 7.92 5.92
N LEU A 194 15.88 6.97 5.94
CA LEU A 194 16.14 5.58 6.27
C LEU A 194 16.71 4.87 5.05
N TYR A 195 17.75 4.07 5.25
CA TYR A 195 18.30 3.14 4.29
C TYR A 195 18.20 1.74 4.90
N ALA A 196 17.52 0.83 4.23
CA ALA A 196 17.37 -0.54 4.72
C ALA A 196 17.98 -1.52 3.72
N ARG A 197 18.95 -2.32 4.16
CA ARG A 197 19.47 -3.42 3.35
C ARG A 197 18.47 -4.57 3.40
N ILE A 198 17.82 -4.84 2.29
CA ILE A 198 16.82 -5.88 2.13
C ILE A 198 17.41 -6.96 1.24
N GLU A 199 17.62 -8.15 1.79
CA GLU A 199 18.04 -9.35 1.06
C GLU A 199 16.82 -10.16 0.61
N TYR A 200 16.95 -10.72 -0.58
CA TYR A 200 16.03 -11.66 -1.21
C TYR A 200 16.86 -12.69 -1.99
N THR A 201 16.21 -13.74 -2.47
CA THR A 201 16.87 -14.75 -3.29
C THR A 201 17.57 -14.11 -4.49
N GLY A 202 18.89 -14.30 -4.56
CA GLY A 202 19.71 -13.81 -5.67
C GLY A 202 20.23 -12.38 -5.54
N GLY A 203 19.96 -11.64 -4.45
CA GLY A 203 20.49 -10.28 -4.32
C GLY A 203 20.06 -9.50 -3.08
N TYR A 204 20.29 -8.19 -3.16
CA TYR A 204 19.83 -7.23 -2.16
C TYR A 204 19.61 -5.85 -2.77
N VAL A 205 18.81 -5.03 -2.09
CA VAL A 205 18.63 -3.60 -2.38
C VAL A 205 18.85 -2.77 -1.11
N THR A 206 19.15 -1.49 -1.26
CA THR A 206 19.22 -0.53 -0.15
C THR A 206 18.49 0.76 -0.54
N PRO A 207 17.15 0.75 -0.53
CA PRO A 207 16.35 1.87 -1.01
C PRO A 207 16.40 3.03 0.00
N PRO A 208 16.40 4.29 -0.45
CA PRO A 208 16.22 5.44 0.42
C PRO A 208 14.74 5.68 0.71
N HIS A 209 14.41 5.86 1.99
CA HIS A 209 13.07 6.21 2.47
C HIS A 209 13.12 7.48 3.32
N PRO A 210 12.94 8.67 2.73
CA PRO A 210 12.97 9.93 3.46
C PRO A 210 11.76 10.08 4.39
N ALA A 211 11.98 10.71 5.54
CA ALA A 211 10.88 11.12 6.42
C ALA A 211 9.98 12.16 5.74
N LEU A 212 8.69 12.08 6.06
CA LEU A 212 7.71 13.09 5.69
C LEU A 212 7.76 14.24 6.68
N ASN A 213 7.56 15.46 6.17
CA ASN A 213 7.82 16.70 6.88
C ASN A 213 6.72 17.75 6.67
N GLY A 214 5.46 17.32 6.52
CA GLY A 214 4.32 18.25 6.50
C GLY A 214 4.16 19.04 5.19
N GLN A 215 4.87 18.67 4.13
CA GLN A 215 4.88 19.45 2.89
C GLN A 215 3.57 19.33 2.12
N THR A 216 3.26 20.39 1.39
CA THR A 216 2.08 20.46 0.53
C THR A 216 2.47 20.26 -0.92
N THR A 217 1.75 19.39 -1.63
CA THR A 217 1.89 19.16 -3.07
C THR A 217 0.56 19.37 -3.79
N GLN A 218 0.64 19.58 -5.09
CA GLN A 218 -0.52 19.75 -5.97
C GLN A 218 -0.44 18.74 -7.10
N GLY A 219 -1.60 18.18 -7.44
CA GLY A 219 -1.74 17.17 -8.48
C GLY A 219 -3.19 17.06 -8.94
N ALA A 220 -3.50 15.94 -9.59
CA ALA A 220 -4.86 15.54 -9.88
C ALA A 220 -4.97 14.01 -9.90
N LEU A 221 -6.17 13.49 -9.72
CA LEU A 221 -6.48 12.08 -9.96
C LEU A 221 -7.36 11.93 -11.20
N LEU A 222 -7.14 10.84 -11.92
CA LEU A 222 -7.96 10.41 -13.04
C LEU A 222 -8.17 8.91 -12.93
N LEU A 223 -9.43 8.48 -12.94
CA LEU A 223 -9.77 7.06 -13.09
C LEU A 223 -10.05 6.80 -14.57
N ARG A 224 -9.29 5.90 -15.19
CA ARG A 224 -9.43 5.57 -16.61
C ARG A 224 -9.17 4.09 -16.82
N ASN A 225 -10.11 3.40 -17.47
CA ASN A 225 -10.00 1.96 -17.77
C ASN A 225 -9.65 1.11 -16.53
N ASP A 226 -10.33 1.38 -15.42
CA ASP A 226 -10.09 0.74 -14.10
C ASP A 226 -8.68 0.97 -13.52
N GLU A 227 -7.88 1.86 -14.09
CA GLU A 227 -6.62 2.33 -13.53
C GLU A 227 -6.78 3.70 -12.88
N LEU A 228 -6.21 3.84 -11.68
CA LEU A 228 -6.05 5.12 -11.02
C LEU A 228 -4.74 5.75 -11.49
N LEU A 229 -4.82 6.96 -12.04
CA LEU A 229 -3.69 7.75 -12.47
C LEU A 229 -3.48 8.92 -11.50
N ALA A 230 -2.30 8.98 -10.90
CA ALA A 230 -1.86 10.16 -10.15
C ALA A 230 -1.09 11.09 -11.09
N LEU A 231 -1.54 12.34 -11.16
CA LEU A 231 -1.10 13.33 -12.13
C LEU A 231 -0.36 14.48 -11.46
N VAL A 232 0.66 15.01 -12.12
CA VAL A 232 1.41 16.20 -11.68
C VAL A 232 1.22 17.33 -12.70
N PRO A 233 1.02 18.59 -12.26
CA PRO A 233 0.84 19.72 -13.16
C PRO A 233 2.07 19.95 -14.06
N ILE A 234 1.83 20.33 -15.31
CA ILE A 234 2.87 20.77 -16.24
C ILE A 234 3.06 22.28 -16.08
N VAL A 235 4.26 22.68 -15.66
CA VAL A 235 4.58 24.09 -15.39
C VAL A 235 4.44 24.94 -16.65
N GLY A 236 3.76 26.08 -16.52
CA GLY A 236 3.54 27.02 -17.62
C GLY A 236 2.29 26.74 -18.46
N PHE A 237 1.55 25.68 -18.16
CA PHE A 237 0.32 25.31 -18.87
C PHE A 237 -0.87 25.24 -17.91
N THR A 238 -1.98 25.85 -18.30
CA THR A 238 -3.23 25.80 -17.52
C THR A 238 -3.90 24.44 -17.72
N ASN A 239 -4.45 23.87 -16.64
CA ASN A 239 -5.18 22.60 -16.65
C ASN A 239 -4.48 21.49 -17.45
N SER A 240 -3.16 21.42 -17.32
CA SER A 240 -2.32 20.47 -18.04
C SER A 240 -1.51 19.66 -17.06
N PHE A 241 -1.59 18.34 -17.17
CA PHE A 241 -0.95 17.42 -16.27
C PHE A 241 -0.22 16.32 -17.04
N LYS A 242 0.76 15.68 -16.40
CA LYS A 242 1.35 14.43 -16.89
C LYS A 242 1.14 13.33 -15.87
N VAL A 243 0.99 12.10 -16.34
CA VAL A 243 0.91 10.92 -15.47
C VAL A 243 2.24 10.75 -14.74
N LEU A 244 2.18 10.66 -13.41
CA LEU A 244 3.33 10.36 -12.56
C LEU A 244 3.31 8.89 -12.14
N HIS A 245 2.16 8.42 -11.65
CA HIS A 245 1.97 7.03 -11.23
C HIS A 245 0.70 6.43 -11.83
N ARG A 246 0.71 5.10 -11.97
CA ARG A 246 -0.42 4.28 -12.40
C ARG A 246 -0.65 3.20 -11.37
N TYR A 247 -1.89 3.02 -10.97
CA TYR A 247 -2.27 1.99 -10.04
C TYR A 247 -3.46 1.19 -10.59
N ALA A 248 -3.48 -0.11 -10.30
CA ALA A 248 -4.56 -1.02 -10.60
C ALA A 248 -5.16 -1.60 -9.30
N ARG A 249 -6.37 -2.14 -9.37
CA ARG A 249 -7.00 -2.86 -8.26
C ARG A 249 -6.58 -4.33 -8.22
#